data_AF-A0A146BEJ3-F1
#
_entry.id   AF-A0A146BEJ3-F1
#
_cell.length_a   1.000
_cell.length_b   1.000
_cell.length_c   1.000
_cell.angle_alpha   90.00
_cell.angle_beta   90.00
_cell.angle_gamma   90.00
#
_symmetry.space_group_name_H-M   'P 1'
#
loop_
_entity.id
_entity.type
_entity.pdbx_description
1 polymer ?
#
loop_
_entity_poly.entity_id
_entity_poly.type
_entity_poly.pdbx_seq_one_letter_code
_entity_poly.pdbx_strand_id
1 'polypeptide(L)'
;MVKKFNKKIETVYRVFSEEKVSFGVFHKTLIHLHTPASHDYKLFSNWTEDEYKAATNEQLYELFFNNKIELKKRFPMDELASSVDDSFFVDFKEYISYLFLAESILQNELEIVVVTDHNTTKGVEKLQKAVSILKANNRNYKYHPHILYGVEISAADKLHIVGIFDDNKKEVVNKWLDENLLSTEEGSYQHSLTIMNFFNENKILNYIAHFNTSNIFTKKAQLSGAYKKSLFSPTQIKFMGVNKAEVIPGLFNKLLRDFSCRPNFILDNDSHDIDGLDKNIMWFKGGKLSFQMFEEALLDYEVSVSLEQPKIEGNSYIKGVYVEKRRGNRSFLLDKSKEKDFYISFSPSFDVKSSF
;
A
#
# COMPACT_ATOMS: atom_id res chain seq x y z
N MET A 1 34.98 37.33 -19.28
CA MET A 1 35.43 36.17 -20.07
C MET A 1 34.49 35.00 -19.75
N VAL A 2 33.48 34.74 -20.59
CA VAL A 2 32.51 33.65 -20.35
C VAL A 2 33.26 32.33 -20.56
N LYS A 3 33.40 31.52 -19.50
CA LYS A 3 33.94 30.15 -19.64
C LYS A 3 33.04 29.42 -20.63
N LYS A 4 33.54 29.13 -21.84
CA LYS A 4 32.86 28.23 -22.80
C LYS A 4 32.60 26.92 -22.06
N PHE A 5 31.34 26.61 -21.82
CA PHE A 5 30.94 25.32 -21.26
C PHE A 5 31.49 24.22 -22.19
N ASN A 6 32.03 23.15 -21.60
CA ASN A 6 32.60 22.07 -22.38
C ASN A 6 31.47 21.39 -23.16
N LYS A 7 31.50 21.46 -24.51
CA LYS A 7 30.50 20.84 -25.40
C LYS A 7 30.21 19.37 -25.06
N LYS A 8 31.20 18.65 -24.53
CA LYS A 8 31.04 17.26 -24.09
C LYS A 8 30.13 17.14 -22.87
N ILE A 9 30.25 18.06 -21.90
CA ILE A 9 29.39 18.13 -20.72
C ILE A 9 27.95 18.49 -21.14
N GLU A 10 27.77 19.42 -22.08
CA GLU A 10 26.43 19.74 -22.62
C GLU A 10 25.78 18.52 -23.29
N THR A 11 26.56 17.76 -24.06
CA THR A 11 26.07 16.54 -24.72
C THR A 11 25.64 15.48 -23.70
N VAL A 12 26.47 15.22 -22.68
CA VAL A 12 26.14 14.28 -21.59
C VAL A 12 24.92 14.75 -20.80
N TYR A 13 24.81 16.05 -20.51
CA TYR A 13 23.66 16.59 -19.80
C TYR A 13 22.37 16.42 -20.62
N ARG A 14 22.44 16.58 -21.94
CA ARG A 14 21.31 16.35 -22.85
C ARG A 14 20.88 14.88 -22.85
N VAL A 15 21.84 13.93 -22.87
CA VAL A 15 21.54 12.49 -22.72
C VAL A 15 20.72 12.24 -21.44
N PHE A 16 21.13 12.81 -20.31
CA PHE A 16 20.37 12.68 -19.05
C PHE A 16 19.04 13.46 -19.01
N SER A 17 18.79 14.37 -19.96
CA SER A 17 17.57 15.23 -19.96
C SER A 17 16.50 14.74 -20.94
N GLU A 18 16.90 14.06 -22.01
CA GLU A 18 16.00 13.58 -23.06
C GLU A 18 15.51 12.13 -22.81
N GLU A 19 16.14 11.39 -21.90
CA GLU A 19 15.73 10.03 -21.57
C GLU A 19 14.55 9.97 -20.58
N LYS A 20 13.74 8.91 -20.71
CA LYS A 20 12.70 8.58 -19.75
C LYS A 20 13.33 8.32 -18.37
N VAL A 21 12.62 8.76 -17.32
CA VAL A 21 12.99 8.56 -15.92
C VAL A 21 13.40 7.11 -15.67
N SER A 22 14.68 6.87 -15.44
CA SER A 22 15.25 5.53 -15.19
C SER A 22 15.48 5.26 -13.71
N PHE A 23 15.01 6.15 -12.83
CA PHE A 23 15.24 6.10 -11.39
C PHE A 23 13.90 6.01 -10.64
N GLY A 24 13.95 5.47 -9.42
CA GLY A 24 12.76 5.33 -8.60
C GLY A 24 12.16 6.68 -8.21
N VAL A 25 10.83 6.75 -8.22
CA VAL A 25 10.03 7.88 -7.74
C VAL A 25 9.20 7.44 -6.55
N PHE A 26 8.80 8.39 -5.72
CA PHE A 26 7.90 8.12 -4.61
C PHE A 26 6.46 8.02 -5.11
N HIS A 27 5.82 6.91 -4.78
CA HIS A 27 4.43 6.61 -5.10
C HIS A 27 3.57 6.80 -3.86
N LYS A 28 2.39 7.42 -4.03
CA LYS A 28 1.42 7.63 -2.94
C LYS A 28 0.74 6.30 -2.60
N THR A 29 0.96 5.81 -1.37
CA THR A 29 0.57 4.47 -0.95
C THR A 29 -0.39 4.53 0.24
N LEU A 30 -1.51 3.82 0.13
CA LEU A 30 -2.46 3.55 1.20
C LEU A 30 -2.28 2.12 1.67
N ILE A 31 -2.01 1.91 2.96
CA ILE A 31 -1.90 0.57 3.56
C ILE A 31 -3.02 0.41 4.57
N HIS A 32 -3.58 -0.80 4.61
CA HIS A 32 -4.63 -1.19 5.53
C HIS A 32 -5.98 -0.54 5.19
N LEU A 33 -6.55 -0.91 4.05
CA LEU A 33 -7.89 -0.50 3.61
C LEU A 33 -8.89 -1.64 3.77
N HIS A 34 -10.03 -1.34 4.39
CA HIS A 34 -11.22 -2.21 4.39
C HIS A 34 -12.18 -1.81 3.28
N THR A 35 -12.82 -2.81 2.69
CA THR A 35 -13.73 -2.69 1.55
C THR A 35 -15.11 -3.21 1.94
N PRO A 36 -16.13 -3.10 1.05
CA PRO A 36 -17.45 -3.70 1.30
C PRO A 36 -17.46 -5.20 1.61
N ALA A 37 -16.36 -5.92 1.35
CA ALA A 37 -16.23 -7.33 1.75
C ALA A 37 -15.90 -7.53 3.24
N SER A 38 -15.47 -6.47 3.95
CA SER A 38 -15.36 -6.50 5.41
C SER A 38 -16.73 -6.34 6.07
N HIS A 39 -16.96 -7.07 7.15
CA HIS A 39 -18.27 -7.17 7.81
C HIS A 39 -18.73 -5.86 8.49
N ASP A 40 -17.78 -4.97 8.76
CA ASP A 40 -17.90 -3.71 9.49
C ASP A 40 -17.71 -2.47 8.60
N TYR A 41 -17.81 -2.64 7.28
CA TYR A 41 -17.76 -1.54 6.32
C TYR A 41 -18.98 -0.61 6.43
N LYS A 42 -18.75 0.71 6.28
CA LYS A 42 -19.74 1.77 6.54
C LYS A 42 -20.02 2.68 5.35
N LEU A 43 -19.19 2.60 4.30
CA LEU A 43 -19.18 3.49 3.12
C LEU A 43 -18.81 4.95 3.42
N PHE A 44 -19.50 5.61 4.35
CA PHE A 44 -19.21 6.99 4.77
C PHE A 44 -18.83 7.06 6.25
N SER A 45 -17.92 7.96 6.60
CA SER A 45 -17.40 8.09 7.96
C SER A 45 -18.45 8.46 9.01
N ASN A 46 -19.53 9.12 8.59
CA ASN A 46 -20.66 9.50 9.44
C ASN A 46 -21.76 8.45 9.49
N TRP A 47 -21.62 7.32 8.77
CA TRP A 47 -22.55 6.20 8.82
C TRP A 47 -22.05 5.12 9.78
N THR A 48 -23.00 4.38 10.32
CA THR A 48 -22.81 3.10 11.01
C THR A 48 -22.94 1.94 10.03
N GLU A 49 -22.52 0.75 10.45
CA GLU A 49 -22.67 -0.48 9.66
C GLU A 49 -24.14 -0.77 9.36
N ASP A 50 -25.01 -0.53 10.35
CA ASP A 50 -26.45 -0.73 10.21
C ASP A 50 -27.08 0.25 9.22
N GLU A 51 -26.61 1.51 9.19
CA GLU A 51 -27.04 2.49 8.19
C GLU A 51 -26.63 2.07 6.77
N TYR A 52 -25.40 1.57 6.59
CA TYR A 52 -24.98 1.02 5.30
C TYR A 52 -25.80 -0.21 4.89
N LYS A 53 -26.04 -1.14 5.83
CA LYS A 53 -26.86 -2.34 5.60
C LYS A 53 -28.31 -1.96 5.25
N ALA A 54 -28.86 -0.90 5.84
CA ALA A 54 -30.22 -0.42 5.60
C ALA A 54 -30.37 0.44 4.32
N ALA A 55 -29.29 1.02 3.80
CA ALA A 55 -29.34 1.89 2.62
C ALA A 55 -29.93 1.17 1.39
N THR A 56 -30.81 1.83 0.63
CA THR A 56 -31.39 1.24 -0.58
C THR A 56 -30.51 1.45 -1.81
N ASN A 57 -30.75 0.66 -2.86
CA ASN A 57 -30.07 0.80 -4.14
C ASN A 57 -30.27 2.20 -4.73
N GLU A 58 -31.48 2.76 -4.62
CA GLU A 58 -31.83 4.09 -5.12
C GLU A 58 -31.08 5.17 -4.34
N GLN A 59 -30.99 5.04 -3.01
CA GLN A 59 -30.25 5.98 -2.18
C GLN A 59 -28.76 6.01 -2.57
N LEU A 60 -28.13 4.85 -2.71
CA LEU A 60 -26.72 4.75 -3.11
C LEU A 60 -26.48 5.27 -4.52
N TYR A 61 -27.39 4.99 -5.46
CA TYR A 61 -27.33 5.52 -6.83
C TYR A 61 -27.40 7.05 -6.86
N GLU A 62 -28.36 7.63 -6.14
CA GLU A 62 -28.50 9.09 -6.04
C GLU A 62 -27.28 9.73 -5.39
N LEU A 63 -26.72 9.12 -4.34
CA LEU A 63 -25.50 9.59 -3.70
C LEU A 63 -24.29 9.51 -4.65
N PHE A 64 -24.14 8.43 -5.42
CA PHE A 64 -22.98 8.23 -6.29
C PHE A 64 -22.92 9.25 -7.41
N PHE A 65 -24.09 9.61 -7.95
CA PHE A 65 -24.23 10.61 -9.00
C PHE A 65 -24.52 12.01 -8.47
N ASN A 66 -24.46 12.24 -7.16
CA ASN A 66 -24.60 13.56 -6.59
C ASN A 66 -23.56 14.50 -7.21
N ASN A 67 -24.01 15.65 -7.72
CA ASN A 67 -23.18 16.59 -8.48
C ASN A 67 -22.58 16.07 -9.80
N LYS A 68 -23.05 14.93 -10.34
CA LYS A 68 -22.57 14.31 -11.59
C LYS A 68 -23.70 14.12 -12.61
N ILE A 69 -24.50 15.16 -12.83
CA ILE A 69 -25.72 15.11 -13.66
C ILE A 69 -25.46 14.54 -15.06
N GLU A 70 -24.35 14.91 -15.71
CA GLU A 70 -24.04 14.43 -17.06
C GLU A 70 -23.63 12.95 -17.09
N LEU A 71 -22.99 12.44 -16.03
CA LEU A 71 -22.70 11.00 -15.92
C LEU A 71 -23.98 10.22 -15.59
N LYS A 72 -24.85 10.77 -14.73
CA LYS A 72 -26.14 10.18 -14.39
C LYS A 72 -27.02 9.96 -15.62
N LYS A 73 -27.01 10.89 -16.58
CA LYS A 73 -27.74 10.75 -17.86
C LYS A 73 -27.19 9.61 -18.74
N ARG A 74 -25.89 9.31 -18.64
CA ARG A 74 -25.21 8.27 -19.43
C ARG A 74 -25.32 6.88 -18.82
N PHE A 75 -25.55 6.81 -17.51
CA PHE A 75 -25.67 5.56 -16.77
C PHE A 75 -26.96 5.56 -15.95
N PRO A 76 -28.13 5.43 -16.61
CA PRO A 76 -29.40 5.23 -15.91
C PRO A 76 -29.32 4.05 -14.94
N MET A 77 -30.09 4.12 -13.83
CA MET A 77 -30.02 3.12 -12.76
C MET A 77 -30.27 1.70 -13.27
N ASP A 78 -31.30 1.47 -14.11
CA ASP A 78 -31.63 0.16 -14.63
C ASP A 78 -30.51 -0.42 -15.51
N GLU A 79 -29.84 0.42 -16.31
CA GLU A 79 -28.70 0.02 -17.14
C GLU A 79 -27.48 -0.30 -16.27
N LEU A 80 -27.21 0.53 -15.26
CA LEU A 80 -26.11 0.30 -14.33
C LEU A 80 -26.34 -0.97 -13.49
N ALA A 81 -27.57 -1.21 -13.04
CA ALA A 81 -27.96 -2.42 -12.32
C ALA A 81 -27.85 -3.66 -13.19
N SER A 82 -28.21 -3.56 -14.47
CA SER A 82 -28.04 -4.66 -15.43
C SER A 82 -26.57 -4.92 -15.81
N SER A 83 -25.65 -4.00 -15.49
CA SER A 83 -24.22 -4.13 -15.75
C SER A 83 -23.44 -4.82 -14.62
N VAL A 84 -24.12 -5.18 -13.53
CA VAL A 84 -23.51 -5.90 -12.41
C VAL A 84 -22.96 -7.23 -12.91
N ASP A 85 -21.67 -7.45 -12.66
CA ASP A 85 -20.99 -8.69 -13.00
C ASP A 85 -21.08 -9.63 -11.79
N ASP A 86 -22.08 -10.53 -11.80
CA ASP A 86 -22.36 -11.48 -10.72
C ASP A 86 -21.19 -12.45 -10.42
N SER A 87 -20.17 -12.50 -11.28
CA SER A 87 -18.94 -13.24 -11.00
C SER A 87 -18.03 -12.53 -10.00
N PHE A 88 -18.20 -11.23 -9.80
CA PHE A 88 -17.42 -10.41 -8.86
C PHE A 88 -18.28 -9.83 -7.74
N PHE A 89 -19.48 -9.33 -8.04
CA PHE A 89 -20.32 -8.61 -7.09
C PHE A 89 -21.56 -9.42 -6.71
N VAL A 90 -21.94 -9.38 -5.44
CA VAL A 90 -23.10 -10.12 -4.91
C VAL A 90 -24.41 -9.49 -5.38
N ASP A 91 -24.46 -8.16 -5.39
CA ASP A 91 -25.63 -7.38 -5.79
C ASP A 91 -25.23 -5.97 -6.25
N PHE A 92 -26.23 -5.19 -6.64
CA PHE A 92 -26.04 -3.80 -7.06
C PHE A 92 -25.48 -2.90 -5.94
N LYS A 93 -25.88 -3.12 -4.69
CA LYS A 93 -25.40 -2.36 -3.53
C LYS A 93 -23.89 -2.54 -3.39
N GLU A 94 -23.42 -3.79 -3.38
CA GLU A 94 -21.99 -4.07 -3.28
C GLU A 94 -21.24 -3.47 -4.48
N TYR A 95 -21.77 -3.66 -5.69
CA TYR A 95 -21.18 -3.11 -6.91
C TYR A 95 -20.99 -1.59 -6.83
N ILE A 96 -22.03 -0.83 -6.49
CA ILE A 96 -21.95 0.63 -6.44
C ILE A 96 -21.06 1.11 -5.29
N SER A 97 -21.03 0.41 -4.16
CA SER A 97 -20.10 0.70 -3.05
C SER A 97 -18.63 0.54 -3.48
N TYR A 98 -18.30 -0.50 -4.25
CA TYR A 98 -16.96 -0.63 -4.83
C TYR A 98 -16.65 0.48 -5.85
N LEU A 99 -17.64 0.96 -6.61
CA LEU A 99 -17.45 2.12 -7.50
C LEU A 99 -17.17 3.40 -6.71
N PHE A 100 -17.86 3.65 -5.60
CA PHE A 100 -17.55 4.76 -4.68
C PHE A 100 -16.10 4.69 -4.20
N LEU A 101 -15.71 3.53 -3.68
CA LEU A 101 -14.38 3.32 -3.13
C LEU A 101 -13.30 3.50 -4.22
N ALA A 102 -13.48 2.87 -5.37
CA ALA A 102 -12.56 2.99 -6.50
C ALA A 102 -12.46 4.44 -7.01
N GLU A 103 -13.57 5.18 -7.08
CA GLU A 103 -13.55 6.58 -7.48
C GLU A 103 -12.80 7.44 -6.46
N SER A 104 -13.05 7.25 -5.16
CA SER A 104 -12.34 7.98 -4.11
C SER A 104 -10.83 7.73 -4.17
N ILE A 105 -10.40 6.47 -4.39
CA ILE A 105 -8.98 6.12 -4.59
C ILE A 105 -8.39 6.86 -5.80
N LEU A 106 -9.10 6.88 -6.91
CA LEU A 106 -8.66 7.52 -8.16
C LEU A 106 -8.59 9.05 -8.04
N GLN A 107 -9.56 9.67 -7.35
CA GLN A 107 -9.59 11.10 -7.08
C GLN A 107 -8.48 11.53 -6.10
N ASN A 108 -8.17 10.68 -5.12
CA ASN A 108 -7.06 10.89 -4.19
C ASN A 108 -5.67 10.65 -4.80
N GLU A 109 -5.61 10.28 -6.09
CA GLU A 109 -4.38 9.96 -6.83
C GLU A 109 -3.51 8.90 -6.13
N LEU A 110 -4.13 7.93 -5.47
CA LEU A 110 -3.39 6.81 -4.88
C LEU A 110 -2.81 5.94 -5.99
N GLU A 111 -1.58 5.49 -5.81
CA GLU A 111 -0.83 4.69 -6.78
C GLU A 111 -0.68 3.23 -6.32
N ILE A 112 -0.64 2.99 -5.01
CA ILE A 112 -0.63 1.65 -4.41
C ILE A 112 -1.66 1.63 -3.29
N VAL A 113 -2.46 0.57 -3.24
CA VAL A 113 -3.45 0.36 -2.19
C VAL A 113 -3.36 -1.07 -1.70
N VAL A 114 -3.18 -1.29 -0.40
CA VAL A 114 -3.20 -2.62 0.21
C VAL A 114 -4.57 -2.83 0.86
N VAL A 115 -5.34 -3.75 0.31
CA VAL A 115 -6.64 -4.16 0.88
C VAL A 115 -6.41 -5.24 1.92
N THR A 116 -6.99 -5.07 3.11
CA THR A 116 -6.78 -5.96 4.26
C THR A 116 -8.10 -6.21 4.98
N ASP A 117 -9.15 -6.59 4.25
CA ASP A 117 -10.46 -6.89 4.84
C ASP A 117 -10.34 -7.88 6.01
N HIS A 118 -11.21 -7.75 7.01
CA HIS A 118 -11.26 -8.67 8.12
C HIS A 118 -11.51 -10.12 7.67
N ASN A 119 -10.53 -10.98 7.91
CA ASN A 119 -10.60 -12.43 7.75
C ASN A 119 -10.99 -12.90 6.34
N THR A 120 -10.78 -12.07 5.31
CA THR A 120 -11.11 -12.40 3.91
C THR A 120 -10.19 -11.66 2.95
N THR A 121 -10.00 -12.21 1.76
CA THR A 121 -9.23 -11.58 0.67
C THR A 121 -10.12 -11.12 -0.49
N LYS A 122 -11.44 -11.32 -0.36
CA LYS A 122 -12.41 -11.17 -1.45
C LYS A 122 -12.49 -9.76 -2.01
N GLY A 123 -12.23 -8.73 -1.20
CA GLY A 123 -12.37 -7.35 -1.65
C GLY A 123 -11.30 -6.89 -2.64
N VAL A 124 -10.16 -7.58 -2.70
CA VAL A 124 -9.04 -7.23 -3.58
C VAL A 124 -9.47 -7.26 -5.05
N GLU A 125 -10.00 -8.39 -5.52
CA GLU A 125 -10.40 -8.56 -6.93
C GLU A 125 -11.61 -7.69 -7.30
N LYS A 126 -12.56 -7.52 -6.36
CA LYS A 126 -13.72 -6.65 -6.54
C LYS A 126 -13.29 -5.19 -6.72
N LEU A 127 -12.33 -4.73 -5.93
CA LEU A 127 -11.78 -3.38 -6.06
C LEU A 127 -10.98 -3.21 -7.35
N GLN A 128 -10.14 -4.18 -7.73
CA GLN A 128 -9.42 -4.18 -9.00
C GLN A 128 -10.38 -4.07 -10.20
N LYS A 129 -11.49 -4.81 -10.16
CA LYS A 129 -12.55 -4.77 -11.17
C LYS A 129 -13.20 -3.39 -11.22
N ALA A 130 -13.59 -2.81 -10.08
CA ALA A 130 -14.21 -1.50 -10.01
C ALA A 130 -13.29 -0.37 -10.53
N VAL A 131 -12.01 -0.39 -10.16
CA VAL A 131 -11.00 0.55 -10.70
C VAL A 131 -10.91 0.42 -12.22
N SER A 132 -10.88 -0.81 -12.74
CA SER A 132 -10.80 -1.08 -14.18
C SER A 132 -12.03 -0.55 -14.93
N ILE A 133 -13.23 -0.74 -14.38
CA ILE A 133 -14.48 -0.19 -14.92
C ILE A 133 -14.41 1.33 -15.02
N LEU A 134 -14.01 2.02 -13.95
CA LEU A 134 -13.93 3.48 -13.94
C LEU A 134 -12.87 4.02 -14.90
N LYS A 135 -11.69 3.37 -14.97
CA LYS A 135 -10.61 3.76 -15.89
C LYS A 135 -10.95 3.55 -17.36
N ALA A 136 -11.73 2.51 -17.69
CA ALA A 136 -12.21 2.29 -19.05
C ALA A 136 -13.20 3.39 -19.49
N ASN A 137 -14.02 3.88 -18.58
CA ASN A 137 -15.06 4.88 -18.84
C ASN A 137 -14.58 6.34 -18.68
N ASN A 138 -13.45 6.58 -18.01
CA ASN A 138 -12.88 7.92 -17.85
C ASN A 138 -11.34 7.92 -17.93
N ARG A 139 -10.82 8.47 -19.03
CA ARG A 139 -9.37 8.58 -19.29
C ARG A 139 -8.69 9.72 -18.52
N ASN A 140 -9.43 10.58 -17.81
CA ASN A 140 -8.86 11.73 -17.10
C ASN A 140 -8.21 11.35 -15.77
N TYR A 141 -8.46 10.15 -15.24
CA TYR A 141 -7.76 9.69 -14.05
C TYR A 141 -6.27 9.53 -14.34
N LYS A 142 -5.43 10.19 -13.54
CA LYS A 142 -3.97 10.25 -13.73
C LYS A 142 -3.30 8.89 -13.59
N TYR A 143 -3.65 8.15 -12.56
CA TYR A 143 -3.03 6.87 -12.24
C TYR A 143 -3.99 5.69 -12.44
N HIS A 144 -3.41 4.50 -12.53
CA HIS A 144 -4.13 3.23 -12.39
C HIS A 144 -3.51 2.57 -11.15
N PRO A 145 -4.18 2.64 -9.98
CA PRO A 145 -3.60 2.16 -8.73
C PRO A 145 -3.31 0.67 -8.81
N HIS A 146 -2.19 0.25 -8.22
CA HIS A 146 -1.87 -1.15 -8.02
C HIS A 146 -2.47 -1.61 -6.70
N ILE A 147 -3.55 -2.41 -6.79
CA ILE A 147 -4.24 -2.96 -5.63
C ILE A 147 -3.56 -4.27 -5.24
N LEU A 148 -2.96 -4.30 -4.05
CA LEU A 148 -2.21 -5.44 -3.51
C LEU A 148 -3.09 -6.32 -2.63
N TYR A 149 -2.80 -7.62 -2.64
CA TYR A 149 -3.45 -8.57 -1.76
C TYR A 149 -2.97 -8.40 -0.33
N GLY A 150 -3.93 -8.34 0.58
CA GLY A 150 -3.71 -8.51 2.00
C GLY A 150 -4.94 -9.06 2.71
N VAL A 151 -4.79 -9.29 4.00
CA VAL A 151 -5.86 -9.72 4.91
C VAL A 151 -5.50 -9.25 6.32
N GLU A 152 -6.49 -8.79 7.07
CA GLU A 152 -6.35 -8.57 8.51
C GLU A 152 -7.03 -9.73 9.26
N ILE A 153 -6.24 -10.55 9.96
CA ILE A 153 -6.75 -11.69 10.72
C ILE A 153 -6.93 -11.29 12.17
N SER A 154 -8.15 -11.37 12.67
CA SER A 154 -8.45 -11.19 14.10
C SER A 154 -8.04 -12.44 14.86
N ALA A 155 -7.06 -12.32 15.76
CA ALA A 155 -6.50 -13.43 16.51
C ALA A 155 -7.22 -13.65 17.85
N ALA A 156 -7.15 -14.87 18.38
CA ALA A 156 -7.75 -15.24 19.67
C ALA A 156 -7.21 -14.44 20.86
N ASP A 157 -5.99 -13.88 20.76
CA ASP A 157 -5.40 -12.99 21.76
C ASP A 157 -5.76 -11.50 21.55
N LYS A 158 -6.77 -11.21 20.71
CA LYS A 158 -7.36 -9.89 20.45
C LYS A 158 -6.40 -8.89 19.80
N LEU A 159 -5.38 -9.38 19.12
CA LEU A 159 -4.59 -8.59 18.19
C LEU A 159 -5.07 -8.87 16.78
N HIS A 160 -4.83 -7.91 15.90
CA HIS A 160 -5.07 -8.09 14.49
C HIS A 160 -3.73 -8.20 13.77
N ILE A 161 -3.60 -9.22 12.93
CA ILE A 161 -2.39 -9.52 12.19
C ILE A 161 -2.65 -9.30 10.72
N VAL A 162 -1.96 -8.33 10.14
CA VAL A 162 -2.03 -8.07 8.70
C VAL A 162 -1.00 -8.93 7.99
N GLY A 163 -1.43 -9.62 6.94
CA GLY A 163 -0.58 -10.27 5.94
C GLY A 163 -0.70 -9.57 4.59
N ILE A 164 0.41 -9.30 3.91
CA ILE A 164 0.48 -8.67 2.59
C ILE A 164 1.31 -9.56 1.66
N PHE A 165 0.77 -9.88 0.49
CA PHE A 165 1.35 -10.89 -0.39
C PHE A 165 1.07 -10.64 -1.88
N ASP A 166 1.80 -11.34 -2.74
CA ASP A 166 1.56 -11.36 -4.18
C ASP A 166 0.44 -12.33 -4.55
N ASP A 167 -0.16 -12.17 -5.73
CA ASP A 167 -1.30 -12.98 -6.20
C ASP A 167 -1.09 -14.49 -6.08
N ASN A 168 0.14 -14.97 -6.30
CA ASN A 168 0.54 -16.37 -6.23
C ASN A 168 0.44 -17.00 -4.82
N LYS A 169 0.27 -16.20 -3.76
CA LYS A 169 0.05 -16.68 -2.38
C LYS A 169 -1.42 -16.73 -1.99
N LYS A 170 -2.34 -16.21 -2.81
CA LYS A 170 -3.77 -16.15 -2.51
C LYS A 170 -4.35 -17.50 -2.10
N GLU A 171 -4.04 -18.56 -2.85
CA GLU A 171 -4.55 -19.91 -2.55
C GLU A 171 -4.07 -20.43 -1.19
N VAL A 172 -2.80 -20.21 -0.86
CA VAL A 172 -2.22 -20.64 0.42
C VAL A 172 -2.85 -19.90 1.58
N VAL A 173 -3.09 -18.60 1.44
CA VAL A 173 -3.74 -17.78 2.47
C VAL A 173 -5.21 -18.16 2.62
N ASN A 174 -5.96 -18.28 1.53
CA ASN A 174 -7.37 -18.65 1.59
C ASN A 174 -7.58 -20.03 2.22
N LYS A 175 -6.73 -21.01 1.87
CA LYS A 175 -6.75 -22.32 2.52
C LYS A 175 -6.52 -22.22 4.02
N TRP A 176 -5.55 -21.40 4.45
CA TRP A 176 -5.31 -21.21 5.88
C TRP A 176 -6.52 -20.59 6.58
N LEU A 177 -7.16 -19.58 5.97
CA LEU A 177 -8.38 -18.95 6.49
C LEU A 177 -9.51 -19.97 6.63
N ASP A 178 -9.78 -20.77 5.59
CA ASP A 178 -10.83 -21.79 5.59
C ASP A 178 -10.62 -22.85 6.70
N GLU A 179 -9.36 -23.17 7.01
CA GLU A 179 -9.00 -24.16 8.04
C GLU A 179 -8.95 -23.59 9.47
N ASN A 180 -8.77 -22.27 9.64
CA ASN A 180 -8.42 -21.67 10.94
C ASN A 180 -9.37 -20.56 11.41
N LEU A 181 -10.41 -20.21 10.64
CA LEU A 181 -11.43 -19.24 11.06
C LEU A 181 -12.61 -19.93 11.76
N LEU A 182 -13.14 -19.26 12.78
CA LEU A 182 -14.45 -19.58 13.33
C LEU A 182 -15.55 -19.01 12.41
N SER A 183 -15.38 -17.74 12.02
CA SER A 183 -16.17 -17.06 10.99
C SER A 183 -15.39 -15.83 10.50
N THR A 184 -15.89 -15.17 9.46
CA THR A 184 -15.32 -13.90 8.99
C THR A 184 -15.52 -12.75 9.99
N GLU A 185 -16.52 -12.84 10.86
CA GLU A 185 -16.82 -11.83 11.89
C GLU A 185 -16.01 -12.08 13.18
N GLU A 186 -15.99 -13.32 13.68
CA GLU A 186 -15.31 -13.68 14.93
C GLU A 186 -13.79 -13.82 14.77
N GLY A 187 -13.33 -14.09 13.53
CA GLY A 187 -11.93 -14.31 13.22
C GLY A 187 -11.42 -15.70 13.56
N SER A 188 -10.12 -15.79 13.86
CA SER A 188 -9.43 -17.06 14.10
C SER A 188 -9.39 -17.44 15.58
N TYR A 189 -9.54 -18.73 15.84
CA TYR A 189 -9.23 -19.32 17.16
C TYR A 189 -7.71 -19.43 17.40
N GLN A 190 -6.86 -19.11 16.42
CA GLN A 190 -5.41 -19.11 16.53
C GLN A 190 -4.90 -17.83 17.21
N HIS A 191 -3.81 -17.95 17.94
CA HIS A 191 -3.11 -16.81 18.53
C HIS A 191 -2.18 -16.12 17.52
N SER A 192 -1.89 -14.84 17.76
CA SER A 192 -1.06 -14.00 16.90
C SER A 192 0.28 -14.63 16.51
N LEU A 193 0.97 -15.27 17.46
CA LEU A 193 2.26 -15.92 17.17
C LEU A 193 2.12 -17.04 16.13
N THR A 194 1.05 -17.85 16.19
CA THR A 194 0.80 -18.91 15.22
C THR A 194 0.51 -18.33 13.83
N ILE A 195 -0.30 -17.28 13.75
CA ILE A 195 -0.65 -16.61 12.50
C ILE A 195 0.60 -16.01 11.86
N MET A 196 1.40 -15.28 12.63
CA MET A 196 2.65 -14.70 12.15
C MET A 196 3.68 -15.77 11.75
N ASN A 197 3.75 -16.91 12.44
CA ASN A 197 4.62 -18.02 12.03
C ASN A 197 4.21 -18.55 10.66
N PHE A 198 2.91 -18.77 10.42
CA PHE A 198 2.40 -19.16 9.11
C PHE A 198 2.82 -18.17 8.02
N PHE A 199 2.66 -16.86 8.26
CA PHE A 199 3.08 -15.86 7.28
C PHE A 199 4.60 -15.88 7.04
N ASN A 200 5.41 -15.95 8.11
CA ASN A 200 6.87 -15.99 8.00
C ASN A 200 7.37 -17.23 7.24
N GLU A 201 6.82 -18.42 7.54
CA GLU A 201 7.15 -19.68 6.86
C GLU A 201 6.81 -19.64 5.36
N ASN A 202 5.73 -18.94 5.00
CA ASN A 202 5.29 -18.79 3.62
C ASN A 202 5.89 -17.58 2.89
N LYS A 203 6.80 -16.84 3.54
CA LYS A 203 7.42 -15.60 3.04
C LYS A 203 6.39 -14.53 2.69
N ILE A 204 5.40 -14.36 3.55
CA ILE A 204 4.37 -13.33 3.47
C ILE A 204 4.75 -12.19 4.42
N LEU A 205 4.74 -10.96 3.90
CA LEU A 205 4.98 -9.77 4.72
C LEU A 205 3.87 -9.67 5.77
N ASN A 206 4.23 -9.43 7.02
CA ASN A 206 3.24 -9.36 8.08
C ASN A 206 3.64 -8.39 9.19
N TYR A 207 2.62 -7.91 9.90
CA TYR A 207 2.76 -7.05 11.06
C TYR A 207 1.53 -7.10 11.96
N ILE A 208 1.68 -6.58 13.18
CA ILE A 208 0.56 -6.37 14.10
C ILE A 208 -0.03 -4.98 13.83
N ALA A 209 -1.30 -4.93 13.45
CA ALA A 209 -1.98 -3.69 13.09
C ALA A 209 -2.32 -2.81 14.30
N HIS A 210 -2.45 -1.51 14.03
CA HIS A 210 -2.87 -0.41 14.92
C HIS A 210 -2.39 -0.61 16.35
N PHE A 211 -1.14 -1.05 16.51
CA PHE A 211 -0.64 -1.68 17.72
C PHE A 211 -0.71 -0.77 18.95
N ASN A 212 -0.67 0.54 18.72
CA ASN A 212 -0.77 1.56 19.75
C ASN A 212 -2.18 1.71 20.37
N THR A 213 -3.22 1.10 19.78
CA THR A 213 -4.55 0.96 20.40
C THR A 213 -4.70 -0.35 21.16
N SER A 214 -3.78 -1.29 20.96
CA SER A 214 -3.86 -2.63 21.56
C SER A 214 -3.66 -2.59 23.08
N ASN A 215 -4.34 -3.52 23.75
CA ASN A 215 -4.25 -3.66 25.21
C ASN A 215 -3.05 -4.51 25.67
N ILE A 216 -2.14 -4.93 24.78
CA ILE A 216 -1.10 -5.94 25.06
C ILE A 216 -0.17 -5.58 26.22
N PHE A 217 0.07 -4.29 26.45
CA PHE A 217 0.90 -3.81 27.56
C PHE A 217 0.14 -3.54 28.84
N THR A 218 -1.19 -3.65 28.81
CA THR A 218 -2.03 -3.46 29.99
C THR A 218 -2.11 -4.73 30.82
N LYS A 219 -2.48 -4.60 32.09
CA LYS A 219 -2.78 -5.76 32.97
C LYS A 219 -3.95 -6.61 32.44
N LYS A 220 -4.79 -6.05 31.56
CA LYS A 220 -5.96 -6.73 30.99
C LYS A 220 -5.61 -7.77 29.93
N ALA A 221 -4.44 -7.68 29.29
CA ALA A 221 -4.08 -8.62 28.22
C ALA A 221 -3.88 -10.06 28.70
N GLN A 222 -3.59 -10.28 29.99
CA GLN A 222 -3.36 -11.60 30.58
C GLN A 222 -2.36 -12.52 29.83
N LEU A 223 -1.54 -11.98 28.93
CA LEU A 223 -0.51 -12.73 28.21
C LEU A 223 0.76 -12.89 29.04
N SER A 224 1.36 -14.09 29.00
CA SER A 224 2.59 -14.40 29.72
C SER A 224 3.78 -13.59 29.18
N GLY A 225 4.76 -13.30 30.05
CA GLY A 225 5.97 -12.59 29.64
C GLY A 225 6.79 -13.36 28.59
N ALA A 226 6.78 -14.69 28.66
CA ALA A 226 7.43 -15.55 27.67
C ALA A 226 6.77 -15.42 26.29
N TYR A 227 5.43 -15.45 26.23
CA TYR A 227 4.70 -15.26 24.98
C TYR A 227 5.02 -13.92 24.31
N LYS A 228 4.99 -12.83 25.10
CA LYS A 228 5.34 -11.49 24.58
C LYS A 228 6.77 -11.44 24.04
N LYS A 229 7.73 -12.07 24.72
CA LYS A 229 9.12 -12.12 24.23
C LYS A 229 9.25 -12.87 22.91
N SER A 230 8.50 -13.96 22.72
CA SER A 230 8.48 -14.68 21.43
C SER A 230 7.83 -13.84 20.33
N LEU A 231 6.68 -13.24 20.63
CA LEU A 231 5.95 -12.39 19.69
C LEU A 231 6.77 -11.17 19.25
N PHE A 232 7.40 -10.46 20.19
CA PHE A 232 8.23 -9.29 19.92
C PHE A 232 9.69 -9.61 19.61
N SER A 233 10.00 -10.86 19.23
CA SER A 233 11.37 -11.19 18.86
C SER A 233 11.75 -10.53 17.52
N PRO A 234 13.03 -10.13 17.32
CA PRO A 234 13.49 -9.54 16.06
C PRO A 234 13.33 -10.46 14.84
N THR A 235 13.26 -11.77 15.05
CA THR A 235 12.98 -12.77 14.01
C THR A 235 11.51 -12.82 13.60
N GLN A 236 10.61 -12.40 14.50
CA GLN A 236 9.17 -12.47 14.30
C GLN A 236 8.59 -11.17 13.73
N ILE A 237 9.01 -10.03 14.29
CA ILE A 237 8.47 -8.72 13.93
C ILE A 237 9.55 -7.89 13.23
N LYS A 238 9.31 -7.61 11.95
CA LYS A 238 10.05 -6.60 11.17
C LYS A 238 9.30 -5.28 11.06
N PHE A 239 7.96 -5.36 11.02
CA PHE A 239 7.08 -4.22 10.80
C PHE A 239 6.02 -4.15 11.90
N MET A 240 5.54 -2.95 12.21
CA MET A 240 4.49 -2.73 13.19
C MET A 240 3.57 -1.60 12.76
N GLY A 241 2.27 -1.85 12.80
CA GLY A 241 1.24 -0.90 12.42
C GLY A 241 0.93 0.09 13.54
N VAL A 242 0.75 1.36 13.20
CA VAL A 242 0.29 2.41 14.11
C VAL A 242 -0.71 3.32 13.41
N ASN A 243 -1.71 3.81 14.13
CA ASN A 243 -2.71 4.71 13.55
C ASN A 243 -2.29 6.19 13.52
N LYS A 244 -1.12 6.52 14.10
CA LYS A 244 -0.60 7.89 14.27
C LYS A 244 0.92 7.89 14.28
N ALA A 245 1.55 8.76 13.49
CA ALA A 245 3.01 8.84 13.41
C ALA A 245 3.65 9.32 14.72
N GLU A 246 2.96 10.17 15.49
CA GLU A 246 3.48 10.79 16.71
C GLU A 246 3.75 9.77 17.83
N VAL A 247 3.12 8.60 17.78
CA VAL A 247 3.32 7.55 18.81
C VAL A 247 4.58 6.72 18.58
N ILE A 248 5.16 6.78 17.37
CA ILE A 248 6.28 5.93 16.94
C ILE A 248 7.49 6.04 17.89
N PRO A 249 8.01 7.24 18.24
CA PRO A 249 9.22 7.32 19.06
C PRO A 249 9.05 6.68 20.45
N GLY A 250 7.89 6.88 21.08
CA GLY A 250 7.59 6.32 22.40
C GLY A 250 7.46 4.79 22.35
N LEU A 251 6.77 4.28 21.33
CA LEU A 251 6.56 2.85 21.12
C LEU A 251 7.87 2.13 20.77
N PHE A 252 8.68 2.71 19.88
CA PHE A 252 10.00 2.19 19.53
C PHE A 252 10.90 2.06 20.77
N ASN A 253 11.00 3.12 21.58
CA ASN A 253 11.81 3.10 22.81
C ASN A 253 11.34 2.03 23.80
N LYS A 254 10.02 1.80 23.89
CA LYS A 254 9.46 0.75 24.73
C LYS A 254 9.81 -0.64 24.22
N LEU A 255 9.62 -0.90 22.93
CA LEU A 255 9.90 -2.19 22.31
C LEU A 255 11.39 -2.55 22.37
N LEU A 256 12.26 -1.56 22.14
CA LEU A 256 13.69 -1.71 22.25
C LEU A 256 14.11 -2.06 23.68
N ARG A 257 13.62 -1.32 24.68
CA ARG A 257 13.99 -1.54 26.09
C ARG A 257 13.46 -2.86 26.63
N ASP A 258 12.19 -3.18 26.37
CA ASP A 258 11.50 -4.28 27.04
C ASP A 258 11.70 -5.62 26.29
N PHE A 259 11.96 -5.58 24.98
CA PHE A 259 12.03 -6.77 24.10
C PHE A 259 13.25 -6.83 23.17
N SER A 260 14.10 -5.78 23.15
CA SER A 260 15.18 -5.65 22.15
C SER A 260 14.68 -5.69 20.70
N CYS A 261 13.41 -5.31 20.49
CA CYS A 261 12.75 -5.29 19.20
C CYS A 261 12.92 -3.91 18.53
N ARG A 262 13.26 -3.89 17.24
CA ARG A 262 13.47 -2.67 16.45
C ARG A 262 12.66 -2.75 15.15
N PRO A 263 11.33 -2.66 15.21
CA PRO A 263 10.52 -2.73 14.01
C PRO A 263 10.60 -1.42 13.22
N ASN A 264 10.39 -1.55 11.91
CA ASN A 264 9.95 -0.44 11.08
C ASN A 264 8.43 -0.24 11.26
N PHE A 265 7.93 0.97 11.05
CA PHE A 265 6.53 1.29 11.31
C PHE A 265 5.72 1.41 10.03
N ILE A 266 4.47 0.98 10.07
CA ILE A 266 3.48 1.19 9.01
C ILE A 266 2.43 2.13 9.57
N LEU A 267 2.06 3.16 8.81
CA LEU A 267 0.92 4.00 9.16
C LEU A 267 -0.34 3.28 8.66
N ASP A 268 -1.07 2.69 9.59
CA ASP A 268 -2.33 2.02 9.27
C ASP A 268 -3.41 3.06 9.00
N ASN A 269 -4.01 2.99 7.81
CA ASN A 269 -5.17 3.79 7.50
C ASN A 269 -6.42 3.29 8.25
N ASP A 270 -6.64 1.97 8.24
CA ASP A 270 -7.72 1.28 8.97
C ASP A 270 -9.12 1.88 8.67
N SER A 271 -9.29 2.41 7.45
CA SER A 271 -10.54 3.04 7.05
C SER A 271 -11.55 2.01 6.58
N HIS A 272 -12.78 2.20 7.04
CA HIS A 272 -13.97 1.40 6.74
C HIS A 272 -14.98 2.22 5.90
N ASP A 273 -14.50 3.31 5.31
CA ASP A 273 -15.27 4.33 4.63
C ASP A 273 -14.41 5.04 3.57
N ILE A 274 -15.03 5.84 2.70
CA ILE A 274 -14.32 6.53 1.63
C ILE A 274 -13.73 7.88 2.04
N ASP A 275 -14.14 8.43 3.20
CA ASP A 275 -13.72 9.75 3.68
C ASP A 275 -12.38 9.67 4.43
N GLY A 276 -12.01 8.49 4.93
CA GLY A 276 -10.75 8.23 5.64
C GLY A 276 -9.55 7.98 4.74
N LEU A 277 -9.71 7.85 3.42
CA LEU A 277 -8.65 7.40 2.50
C LEU A 277 -7.46 8.36 2.37
N ASP A 278 -7.59 9.62 2.79
CA ASP A 278 -6.53 10.63 2.71
C ASP A 278 -5.63 10.66 3.96
N LYS A 279 -5.93 9.86 4.98
CA LYS A 279 -5.20 9.77 6.25
C LYS A 279 -4.11 8.71 6.20
N ASN A 280 -3.05 8.89 6.99
CA ASN A 280 -2.00 7.89 7.19
C ASN A 280 -1.37 7.38 5.88
N ILE A 281 -1.31 8.26 4.87
CA ILE A 281 -0.64 7.99 3.61
C ILE A 281 0.87 7.85 3.83
N MET A 282 1.47 6.90 3.12
CA MET A 282 2.91 6.71 3.07
C MET A 282 3.40 6.87 1.63
N TRP A 283 4.71 7.09 1.46
CA TRP A 283 5.33 7.26 0.15
C TRP A 283 6.41 6.21 -0.06
N PHE A 284 6.25 5.40 -1.10
CA PHE A 284 7.11 4.27 -1.41
C PHE A 284 7.93 4.55 -2.66
N LYS A 285 9.24 4.49 -2.55
CA LYS A 285 10.16 4.78 -3.66
C LYS A 285 10.40 3.53 -4.49
N GLY A 286 10.14 3.61 -5.79
CA GLY A 286 10.42 2.51 -6.69
C GLY A 286 10.24 2.86 -8.16
N GLY A 287 10.49 1.88 -9.02
CA GLY A 287 10.41 2.03 -10.47
C GLY A 287 9.02 1.68 -11.01
N LYS A 288 8.87 0.43 -11.46
CA LYS A 288 7.59 -0.09 -11.95
C LYS A 288 6.72 -0.51 -10.76
N LEU A 289 5.46 -0.06 -10.72
CA LEU A 289 4.48 -0.51 -9.73
C LEU A 289 4.27 -2.03 -9.83
N SER A 290 4.55 -2.74 -8.74
CA SER A 290 4.32 -4.17 -8.55
C SER A 290 4.39 -4.51 -7.06
N PHE A 291 3.91 -5.71 -6.67
CA PHE A 291 4.17 -6.25 -5.33
C PHE A 291 5.67 -6.31 -5.03
N GLN A 292 6.50 -6.77 -5.97
CA GLN A 292 7.95 -6.82 -5.80
C GLN A 292 8.55 -5.45 -5.45
N MET A 293 8.11 -4.38 -6.13
CA MET A 293 8.61 -3.02 -5.83
C MET A 293 8.21 -2.60 -4.41
N PHE A 294 6.97 -2.89 -4.01
CA PHE A 294 6.48 -2.60 -2.66
C PHE A 294 7.26 -3.38 -1.59
N GLU A 295 7.52 -4.68 -1.82
CA GLU A 295 8.29 -5.53 -0.93
C GLU A 295 9.75 -5.04 -0.80
N GLU A 296 10.42 -4.77 -1.91
CA GLU A 296 11.80 -4.24 -1.93
C GLU A 296 11.89 -2.92 -1.15
N ALA A 297 10.92 -2.01 -1.34
CA ALA A 297 10.87 -0.76 -0.60
C ALA A 297 10.70 -0.95 0.91
N LEU A 298 9.90 -1.93 1.35
CA LEU A 298 9.78 -2.28 2.78
C LEU A 298 11.05 -2.92 3.34
N LEU A 299 11.75 -3.74 2.56
CA LEU A 299 13.02 -4.33 2.99
C LEU A 299 14.12 -3.28 3.13
N ASP A 300 14.13 -2.27 2.26
CA ASP A 300 15.01 -1.10 2.31
C ASP A 300 14.32 0.14 2.92
N TYR A 301 13.58 -0.09 4.01
CA TYR A 301 12.67 0.88 4.62
C TYR A 301 13.26 2.28 4.82
N GLU A 302 14.46 2.39 5.41
CA GLU A 302 15.08 3.68 5.77
C GLU A 302 15.32 4.62 4.59
N VAL A 303 15.49 4.07 3.37
CA VAL A 303 15.82 4.84 2.17
C VAL A 303 14.66 4.90 1.16
N SER A 304 13.73 3.94 1.26
CA SER A 304 12.67 3.74 0.27
C SER A 304 11.27 4.06 0.79
N VAL A 305 11.09 4.26 2.10
CA VAL A 305 9.79 4.60 2.69
C VAL A 305 9.85 5.96 3.36
N SER A 306 8.86 6.80 3.07
CA SER A 306 8.64 8.06 3.78
C SER A 306 7.25 8.07 4.41
N LEU A 307 7.19 8.53 5.67
CA LEU A 307 5.95 8.73 6.42
C LEU A 307 5.28 10.06 6.11
N GLU A 308 5.98 10.95 5.42
CA GLU A 308 5.50 12.28 5.03
C GLU A 308 5.77 12.49 3.54
N GLN A 309 5.04 13.42 2.93
CA GLN A 309 5.23 13.72 1.52
C GLN A 309 6.68 14.16 1.28
N PRO A 310 7.44 13.45 0.43
CA PRO A 310 8.82 13.80 0.15
C PRO A 310 8.89 15.21 -0.43
N LYS A 311 9.61 16.09 0.26
CA LYS A 311 9.91 17.43 -0.25
C LYS A 311 11.05 17.30 -1.26
N ILE A 312 10.77 17.60 -2.52
CA ILE A 312 11.83 17.84 -3.49
C ILE A 312 12.32 19.26 -3.24
N GLU A 313 13.16 19.44 -2.24
CA GLU A 313 13.85 20.72 -2.06
C GLU A 313 14.81 20.92 -3.24
N GLY A 314 14.95 22.16 -3.71
CA GLY A 314 15.71 22.54 -4.92
C GLY A 314 17.23 22.38 -4.79
N ASN A 315 17.68 21.33 -4.11
CA ASN A 315 19.09 21.05 -3.85
C ASN A 315 19.80 20.57 -5.11
N SER A 316 21.09 20.88 -5.17
CA SER A 316 21.97 20.34 -6.19
C SER A 316 22.16 18.84 -5.94
N TYR A 317 21.70 18.01 -6.87
CA TYR A 317 21.84 16.56 -6.80
C TYR A 317 22.74 16.04 -7.93
N ILE A 318 23.25 14.82 -7.75
CA ILE A 318 23.97 14.14 -8.83
C ILE A 318 22.93 13.64 -9.84
N LYS A 319 22.85 14.25 -11.03
CA LYS A 319 21.89 13.82 -12.07
C LYS A 319 22.15 12.40 -12.59
N GLY A 320 23.42 11.99 -12.61
CA GLY A 320 23.81 10.66 -13.06
C GLY A 320 25.33 10.49 -13.18
N VAL A 321 25.75 9.26 -13.45
CA VAL A 321 27.14 8.91 -13.79
C VAL A 321 27.19 8.53 -15.26
N TYR A 322 28.14 9.11 -15.98
CA TYR A 322 28.41 8.80 -17.40
C TYR A 322 29.83 8.26 -17.53
N VAL A 323 29.96 7.09 -18.15
CA VAL A 323 31.24 6.42 -18.40
C VAL A 323 31.38 6.20 -19.91
N GLU A 324 32.28 6.97 -20.49
CA GLU A 324 32.60 6.87 -21.92
C GLU A 324 33.30 5.54 -22.23
N LYS A 325 32.83 4.88 -23.28
CA LYS A 325 33.46 3.69 -23.84
C LYS A 325 34.83 4.08 -24.40
N ARG A 326 35.87 3.40 -23.92
CA ARG A 326 37.23 3.53 -24.44
C ARG A 326 37.42 2.60 -25.63
N ARG A 327 38.24 3.03 -26.59
CA ARG A 327 38.64 2.21 -27.75
C ARG A 327 39.40 0.95 -27.31
N GLY A 328 39.13 -0.17 -27.99
CA GLY A 328 39.67 -1.50 -27.66
C GLY A 328 38.90 -2.21 -26.53
N ASN A 329 39.34 -3.43 -26.17
CA ASN A 329 38.72 -4.26 -25.12
C ASN A 329 38.99 -3.77 -23.66
N ARG A 330 39.12 -2.45 -23.47
CA ARG A 330 39.50 -1.83 -22.18
C ARG A 330 38.32 -1.19 -21.43
N SER A 331 37.09 -1.42 -21.89
CA SER A 331 35.89 -0.89 -21.26
C SER A 331 35.20 -1.99 -20.45
N PHE A 332 35.04 -1.75 -19.15
CA PHE A 332 34.46 -2.73 -18.22
C PHE A 332 32.97 -2.45 -17.95
N LEU A 333 32.58 -1.17 -17.83
CA LEU A 333 31.20 -0.72 -17.69
C LEU A 333 30.71 -0.22 -19.05
N LEU A 334 29.76 -0.94 -19.64
CA LEU A 334 29.14 -0.64 -20.93
C LEU A 334 27.62 -0.78 -20.80
N ASP A 335 26.88 -0.13 -21.70
CA ASP A 335 25.46 -0.39 -21.89
C ASP A 335 25.18 -1.89 -22.18
N LYS A 336 23.95 -2.35 -21.96
CA LYS A 336 23.49 -3.73 -22.23
C LYS A 336 23.84 -4.22 -23.63
N SER A 337 23.79 -3.33 -24.64
CA SER A 337 24.18 -3.66 -26.01
C SER A 337 25.68 -3.87 -26.20
N LYS A 338 26.52 -3.44 -25.24
CA LYS A 338 27.98 -3.32 -25.31
C LYS A 338 28.49 -2.40 -26.43
N GLU A 339 27.60 -1.75 -27.17
CA GLU A 339 27.95 -0.88 -28.30
C GLU A 339 28.13 0.57 -27.87
N LYS A 340 27.38 1.01 -26.85
CA LYS A 340 27.30 2.41 -26.38
C LYS A 340 28.04 2.65 -25.06
N ASP A 341 28.23 3.94 -24.76
CA ASP A 341 28.71 4.43 -23.46
C ASP A 341 27.76 3.97 -22.33
N PHE A 342 28.31 3.76 -21.14
CA PHE A 342 27.51 3.43 -19.97
C PHE A 342 27.05 4.72 -19.30
N TYR A 343 25.79 4.77 -18.87
CA TYR A 343 25.33 5.82 -17.98
C TYR A 343 24.22 5.31 -17.08
N ILE A 344 24.04 5.98 -15.95
CA ILE A 344 22.94 5.77 -15.02
C ILE A 344 22.47 7.12 -14.50
N SER A 345 21.15 7.33 -14.46
CA SER A 345 20.54 8.54 -13.91
C SER A 345 20.12 8.31 -12.47
N PHE A 346 20.23 9.33 -11.61
CA PHE A 346 19.74 9.29 -10.25
C PHE A 346 18.54 10.21 -10.04
N SER A 347 17.74 9.87 -9.04
CA SER A 347 16.58 10.67 -8.63
C SER A 347 17.04 12.01 -8.03
N PRO A 348 16.28 13.11 -8.23
CA PRO A 348 16.49 14.36 -7.50
C PRO A 348 16.48 14.20 -5.97
N SER A 349 15.81 13.15 -5.47
CA SER A 349 15.82 12.77 -4.05
C SER A 349 17.14 12.15 -3.56
N PHE A 350 18.10 11.89 -4.45
CA PHE A 350 19.45 11.48 -4.09
C PHE A 350 20.24 12.70 -3.62
N ASP A 351 19.96 13.12 -2.39
CA ASP A 351 20.68 14.22 -1.76
C ASP A 351 22.05 13.74 -1.29
N VAL A 352 23.10 14.33 -1.87
CA VAL A 352 24.44 14.25 -1.28
C VAL A 352 24.47 15.29 -0.18
N LYS A 353 23.99 14.95 1.02
CA LYS A 353 24.31 15.77 2.19
C LYS A 353 25.83 15.79 2.30
N SER A 354 26.43 16.92 1.98
CA SER A 354 27.82 17.20 2.28
C SER A 354 27.95 17.37 3.79
N SER A 355 27.99 16.26 4.52
CA SER A 355 28.65 16.25 5.84
C SER A 355 30.16 16.26 5.57
N PHE A 356 30.68 17.47 5.37
CA PHE A 356 32.08 17.78 5.64
C PHE A 356 32.17 18.48 6.99
#